data_AF-A0A0R1ZLY5-F1
#
_entry.id   AF-A0A0R1ZLY5-F1
#
_cell.length_a   1.000
_cell.length_b   1.000
_cell.length_c   1.000
_cell.angle_alpha   90.00
_cell.angle_beta   90.00
_cell.angle_gamma   90.00
#
_symmetry.space_group_name_H-M   'P 1'
#
loop_
_entity.id
_entity.type
_entity.pdbx_description
1 polymer ?
#
loop_
_entity_poly.entity_id
_entity_poly.type
_entity_poly.pdbx_seq_one_letter_code
_entity_poly.pdbx_strand_id
1 'polypeptide(L)'
;MGVEFKVQIFDNRGEAIIAQGLVGRISQQESSIKVKYKVDFTGTVSDHTAALSFIFKQLIKLGIISKLDEICAVGHRGVAGGKYFDHSVIVTEKVMNKIDKLSELAPIHNPANLKEIKICKRLLPNAIEIAAFIILFQRKTLYTVFLMNGIQNIMYDVMVHMGLVISILQ
;
A
#
# COMPACT_ATOMS: atom_id res chain seq x y z
N MET A 1 -6.84 -19.70 2.61
CA MET A 1 -5.67 -18.97 2.05
C MET A 1 -5.46 -17.74 2.91
N GLY A 2 -4.26 -17.57 3.48
CA GLY A 2 -3.93 -16.34 4.20
C GLY A 2 -3.74 -15.20 3.20
N VAL A 3 -4.26 -14.01 3.52
CA VAL A 3 -3.99 -12.80 2.74
C VAL A 3 -2.56 -12.36 3.06
N GLU A 4 -1.78 -12.09 2.02
CA GLU A 4 -0.42 -11.57 2.13
C GLU A 4 -0.36 -10.20 1.46
N PHE A 5 0.35 -9.26 2.08
CA PHE A 5 0.56 -7.93 1.51
C PHE A 5 2.03 -7.55 1.57
N LYS A 6 2.48 -6.85 0.52
CA LYS A 6 3.83 -6.30 0.43
C LYS A 6 3.79 -4.81 0.75
N VAL A 7 4.65 -4.38 1.65
CA VAL A 7 4.92 -2.97 1.90
C VAL A 7 6.19 -2.54 1.20
N GLN A 8 6.22 -1.35 0.62
CA GLN A 8 7.44 -0.72 0.13
C GLN A 8 7.46 0.74 0.60
N ILE A 9 8.64 1.23 0.93
CA ILE A 9 8.87 2.58 1.42
C ILE A 9 9.94 3.16 0.53
N PHE A 10 9.65 4.31 -0.05
CA PHE A 10 10.59 5.01 -0.89
C PHE A 10 11.21 6.18 -0.15
N ASP A 11 12.37 6.63 -0.65
CA ASP A 11 12.96 7.88 -0.23
C ASP A 11 12.02 9.06 -0.53
N ASN A 12 12.42 10.23 -0.03
CA ASN A 12 11.72 11.49 -0.20
C ASN A 12 11.56 11.94 -1.66
N ARG A 13 12.27 11.30 -2.59
CA ARG A 13 12.18 11.56 -4.04
C ARG A 13 11.37 10.51 -4.76
N GLY A 14 10.91 9.45 -4.08
CA GLY A 14 10.24 8.33 -4.73
C GLY A 14 11.14 7.53 -5.68
N GLU A 15 12.45 7.78 -5.69
CA GLU A 15 13.39 7.25 -6.68
C GLU A 15 13.97 5.90 -6.24
N ALA A 16 14.10 5.69 -4.93
CA ALA A 16 14.71 4.50 -4.37
C ALA A 16 13.85 3.86 -3.28
N ILE A 17 13.74 2.53 -3.30
CA ILE A 17 13.14 1.76 -2.20
C ILE A 17 14.12 1.76 -1.02
N ILE A 18 13.79 2.46 0.05
CA ILE A 18 14.56 2.51 1.29
C ILE A 18 14.12 1.45 2.30
N ALA A 19 12.95 0.86 2.14
CA ALA A 19 12.55 -0.31 2.91
C ALA A 19 11.47 -1.07 2.15
N GLN A 20 11.35 -2.37 2.41
CA GLN A 20 10.19 -3.14 1.95
C GLN A 20 9.66 -3.99 3.09
N GLY A 21 8.60 -4.76 2.90
CA GLY A 21 7.96 -5.58 3.91
C GLY A 21 7.20 -6.65 3.16
N LEU A 22 7.30 -7.93 3.51
CA LEU A 22 6.33 -8.92 3.04
C LEU A 22 5.65 -9.47 4.28
N VAL A 23 4.38 -9.14 4.46
CA VAL A 23 3.54 -9.67 5.54
C VAL A 23 2.75 -10.84 4.99
N GLY A 24 3.03 -12.03 5.51
CA GLY A 24 2.28 -13.25 5.18
C GLY A 24 1.81 -13.99 6.43
N ARG A 25 0.85 -14.91 6.24
CA ARG A 25 0.30 -15.78 7.29
C ARG A 25 -0.29 -15.03 8.50
N ILE A 26 -1.04 -13.96 8.22
CA ILE A 26 -1.77 -13.21 9.26
C ILE A 26 -2.78 -14.14 9.93
N SER A 27 -2.86 -14.08 11.28
CA SER A 27 -3.75 -14.93 12.10
C SER A 27 -3.42 -16.45 12.09
N GLN A 28 -2.20 -16.84 11.72
CA GLN A 28 -1.64 -18.18 11.98
C GLN A 28 -0.62 -18.10 13.12
N GLN A 29 -0.19 -19.25 13.70
CA GLN A 29 0.75 -19.29 14.84
C GLN A 29 2.05 -18.49 14.59
N GLU A 30 2.43 -18.26 13.32
CA GLU A 30 3.57 -17.44 12.94
C GLU A 30 3.23 -16.54 11.74
N SER A 31 3.44 -15.24 11.89
CA SER A 31 3.47 -14.28 10.78
C SER A 31 4.92 -13.87 10.50
N SER A 32 5.24 -13.53 9.24
CA SER A 32 6.60 -13.11 8.86
C SER A 32 6.56 -11.76 8.15
N ILE A 33 7.51 -10.86 8.44
CA ILE A 33 7.60 -9.50 7.89
C ILE A 33 9.02 -9.25 7.35
N LYS A 34 9.25 -9.44 6.04
CA LYS A 34 10.60 -9.24 5.45
C LYS A 34 10.88 -7.82 5.00
N VAL A 35 11.82 -7.11 5.63
CA VAL A 35 12.21 -5.74 5.28
C VAL A 35 13.60 -5.66 4.64
N LYS A 36 13.71 -5.30 3.34
CA LYS A 36 15.03 -4.93 2.77
C LYS A 36 15.38 -3.49 3.15
N TYR A 37 15.75 -3.35 4.41
CA TYR A 37 16.77 -2.42 4.90
C TYR A 37 17.58 -3.21 5.93
N LYS A 38 18.55 -4.01 5.46
CA LYS A 38 19.49 -4.87 6.22
C LYS A 38 18.99 -5.61 7.49
N VAL A 39 17.68 -5.79 7.69
CA VAL A 39 17.08 -6.37 8.91
C VAL A 39 15.79 -7.10 8.55
N ASP A 40 15.80 -8.42 8.70
CA ASP A 40 14.58 -9.23 8.65
C ASP A 40 13.88 -9.18 10.02
N PHE A 41 12.56 -8.93 10.04
CA PHE A 41 11.76 -8.94 11.25
C PHE A 41 10.79 -10.12 11.24
N THR A 42 10.91 -11.02 12.22
CA THR A 42 9.92 -12.07 12.46
C THR A 42 9.07 -11.68 13.65
N GLY A 43 7.75 -11.74 13.51
CA GLY A 43 6.83 -11.38 14.59
C GLY A 43 5.42 -11.80 14.27
N THR A 44 4.69 -12.27 15.29
CA THR A 44 3.29 -12.67 15.15
C THR A 44 2.40 -11.42 15.19
N VAL A 45 1.51 -11.29 14.22
CA VAL A 45 0.55 -10.18 14.14
C VAL A 45 -0.87 -10.73 14.02
N SER A 46 -1.77 -10.22 14.83
CA SER A 46 -3.15 -10.72 14.94
C SER A 46 -3.99 -10.42 13.70
N ASP A 47 -3.73 -9.26 13.08
CA ASP A 47 -4.48 -8.73 11.95
C ASP A 47 -3.64 -7.69 11.15
N HIS A 48 -4.24 -7.13 10.10
CA HIS A 48 -3.58 -6.15 9.21
C HIS A 48 -3.24 -4.83 9.92
N THR A 49 -4.03 -4.41 10.91
CA THR A 49 -3.74 -3.19 11.70
C THR A 49 -2.51 -3.41 12.58
N ALA A 50 -2.43 -4.57 13.24
CA ALA A 50 -1.29 -4.95 14.04
C ALA A 50 -0.01 -5.07 13.18
N ALA A 51 -0.13 -5.62 11.97
CA ALA A 51 0.96 -5.72 11.02
C ALA A 51 1.52 -4.37 10.58
N LEU A 52 0.66 -3.44 10.13
CA LEU A 52 1.08 -2.10 9.75
C LEU A 52 1.65 -1.31 10.93
N SER A 53 1.04 -1.43 12.11
CA SER A 53 1.54 -0.80 13.33
C SER A 53 2.92 -1.32 13.72
N PHE A 54 3.17 -2.63 13.56
CA PHE A 54 4.48 -3.22 13.80
C PHE A 54 5.52 -2.67 12.82
N ILE A 55 5.20 -2.61 11.52
CA ILE A 55 6.09 -2.05 10.51
C ILE A 55 6.48 -0.62 10.88
N PHE A 56 5.50 0.25 11.15
CA PHE A 56 5.75 1.64 11.53
C PHE A 56 6.64 1.79 12.77
N LYS A 57 6.43 0.95 13.79
CA LYS A 57 7.32 0.90 14.97
C LYS A 57 8.75 0.54 14.59
N GLN A 58 8.96 -0.41 13.67
CA GLN A 58 10.31 -0.75 13.21
C GLN A 58 10.94 0.38 12.42
N LEU A 59 10.20 1.11 11.58
CA LEU A 59 10.73 2.26 10.84
C LEU A 59 11.26 3.35 11.78
N ILE A 60 10.50 3.64 12.84
CA ILE A 60 10.90 4.59 13.87
C ILE A 60 12.13 4.08 14.62
N LYS A 61 12.11 2.81 15.05
CA LYS A 61 13.21 2.19 15.79
C LYS A 61 14.52 2.16 14.99
N LEU A 62 14.43 1.95 13.67
CA LEU A 62 15.58 1.95 12.77
C LEU A 62 16.05 3.36 12.38
N GLY A 63 15.33 4.41 12.80
CA GLY A 63 15.63 5.81 12.42
C GLY A 63 15.38 6.10 10.95
N ILE A 64 14.57 5.29 10.26
CA ILE A 64 14.17 5.53 8.87
C ILE A 64 13.22 6.72 8.80
N ILE A 65 12.30 6.81 9.77
CA ILE A 65 11.43 7.96 10.01
C ILE A 65 11.55 8.35 11.48
N SER A 66 11.46 9.62 11.84
CA SER A 66 11.40 10.05 13.24
C SER A 66 9.96 9.96 13.79
N LYS A 67 8.97 10.18 12.92
CA LYS A 67 7.54 10.10 13.26
C LYS A 67 6.70 9.74 12.04
N LEU A 68 5.47 9.29 12.29
CA LEU A 68 4.53 8.88 11.23
C LEU A 68 4.16 10.00 10.26
N ASP A 69 4.13 11.26 10.71
CA ASP A 69 3.79 12.42 9.85
C ASP A 69 4.76 12.62 8.68
N GLU A 70 5.94 12.01 8.72
CA GLU A 70 6.87 12.06 7.58
C GLU A 70 6.39 11.24 6.38
N ILE A 71 5.45 10.31 6.60
CA ILE A 71 4.77 9.59 5.54
C ILE A 71 3.67 10.49 4.99
N CYS A 72 3.93 11.15 3.87
CA CYS A 72 3.02 12.13 3.28
C CYS A 72 2.02 11.51 2.31
N ALA A 73 2.29 10.30 1.81
CA ALA A 73 1.38 9.61 0.92
C ALA A 73 1.45 8.08 1.03
N VAL A 74 0.33 7.43 0.71
CA VAL A 74 0.14 5.99 0.68
C VAL A 74 -0.50 5.57 -0.64
N GLY A 75 0.17 4.70 -1.38
CA GLY A 75 -0.33 4.09 -2.62
C GLY A 75 -0.82 2.66 -2.39
N HIS A 76 -2.05 2.35 -2.78
CA HIS A 76 -2.67 1.02 -2.73
C HIS A 76 -2.80 0.45 -4.12
N ARG A 77 -2.18 -0.70 -4.37
CA ARG A 77 -2.20 -1.38 -5.68
C ARG A 77 -3.13 -2.58 -5.66
N GLY A 78 -3.72 -2.84 -6.83
CA GLY A 78 -4.42 -4.10 -7.09
C GLY A 78 -5.91 -3.95 -6.89
N VAL A 79 -6.38 -2.71 -6.97
CA VAL A 79 -7.79 -2.37 -6.93
C VAL A 79 -8.39 -2.62 -8.30
N ALA A 80 -9.48 -3.38 -8.38
CA ALA A 80 -10.20 -3.58 -9.63
C ALA A 80 -11.10 -2.37 -9.89
N GLY A 81 -10.80 -1.62 -10.95
CA GLY A 81 -11.50 -0.38 -11.31
C GLY A 81 -12.72 -0.58 -12.22
N GLY A 82 -12.81 -1.75 -12.85
CA GLY A 82 -13.81 -2.01 -13.89
C GLY A 82 -13.75 -0.95 -14.98
N LYS A 83 -14.91 -0.54 -15.49
CA LYS A 83 -15.03 0.56 -16.47
C LYS A 83 -14.96 1.97 -15.88
N TYR A 84 -14.81 2.09 -14.55
CA TYR A 84 -14.94 3.38 -13.85
C TYR A 84 -13.59 4.03 -13.58
N PHE A 85 -12.53 3.24 -13.48
CA PHE A 85 -11.19 3.72 -13.21
C PHE A 85 -10.18 2.94 -14.04
N ASP A 86 -9.43 3.66 -14.87
CA ASP A 86 -8.36 3.17 -15.73
C ASP A 86 -6.99 3.78 -15.37
N HIS A 87 -6.95 4.69 -14.40
CA HIS A 87 -5.75 5.34 -13.88
C HIS A 87 -5.82 5.47 -12.36
N SER A 88 -4.69 5.80 -11.72
CA SER A 88 -4.63 6.04 -10.28
C SER A 88 -5.42 7.28 -9.86
N VAL A 89 -6.11 7.21 -8.72
CA VAL A 89 -6.89 8.35 -8.20
C VAL A 89 -6.64 8.59 -6.71
N ILE A 90 -6.77 9.84 -6.28
CA ILE A 90 -6.80 10.18 -4.85
C ILE A 90 -8.06 9.58 -4.22
N VAL A 91 -7.87 8.87 -3.12
CA VAL A 91 -8.92 8.17 -2.39
C VAL A 91 -9.76 9.16 -1.60
N THR A 92 -11.00 9.32 -2.06
CA THR A 92 -12.07 10.01 -1.33
C THR A 92 -13.11 9.00 -0.82
N GLU A 93 -14.05 9.45 0.01
CA GLU A 93 -15.19 8.61 0.42
C GLU A 93 -15.98 8.09 -0.79
N LYS A 94 -16.13 8.90 -1.85
CA LYS A 94 -16.78 8.48 -3.11
C LYS A 94 -16.02 7.36 -3.81
N VAL A 95 -14.68 7.44 -3.82
CA VAL A 95 -13.81 6.40 -4.39
C VAL A 95 -13.91 5.12 -3.58
N MET A 96 -13.84 5.19 -2.26
CA MET A 96 -13.99 4.03 -1.37
C MET A 96 -15.34 3.33 -1.56
N ASN A 97 -16.45 4.09 -1.63
CA ASN A 97 -17.78 3.54 -1.89
C ASN A 97 -17.88 2.88 -3.28
N LYS A 98 -17.14 3.39 -4.29
CA LYS A 98 -17.09 2.77 -5.61
C LYS A 98 -16.27 1.48 -5.59
N ILE A 99 -15.12 1.46 -4.90
CA ILE A 99 -14.30 0.26 -4.72
C ILE A 99 -15.11 -0.85 -4.05
N ASP A 100 -15.88 -0.50 -3.02
CA ASP A 100 -16.76 -1.42 -2.29
C ASP A 100 -17.80 -2.08 -3.22
N LYS A 101 -18.50 -1.28 -4.03
CA LYS A 101 -19.44 -1.79 -5.06
C LYS A 101 -18.75 -2.66 -6.11
N LEU A 102 -17.50 -2.34 -6.46
CA LEU A 102 -16.70 -3.14 -7.38
C LEU A 102 -16.16 -4.43 -6.74
N SER A 103 -16.46 -4.71 -5.46
CA SER A 103 -16.12 -6.00 -4.86
C SER A 103 -16.80 -7.17 -5.56
N GLU A 104 -17.95 -6.98 -6.21
CA GLU A 104 -18.55 -8.02 -7.06
C GLU A 104 -17.61 -8.44 -8.22
N LEU A 105 -16.84 -7.48 -8.75
CA LEU A 105 -15.86 -7.73 -9.81
C LEU A 105 -14.59 -8.42 -9.28
N ALA A 106 -14.23 -8.13 -8.03
CA ALA A 106 -13.03 -8.67 -7.39
C ALA A 106 -13.30 -9.05 -5.92
N PRO A 107 -13.99 -10.17 -5.66
CA PRO A 107 -14.57 -10.50 -4.35
C PRO A 107 -13.57 -10.67 -3.20
N ILE A 108 -12.31 -10.93 -3.53
CA ILE A 108 -11.23 -11.09 -2.54
C ILE A 108 -10.38 -9.82 -2.46
N HIS A 109 -10.11 -9.18 -3.59
CA HIS A 109 -9.10 -8.12 -3.66
C HIS A 109 -9.66 -6.75 -3.26
N ASN A 110 -10.83 -6.35 -3.75
CA ASN A 110 -11.38 -5.03 -3.42
C ASN A 110 -11.74 -4.90 -1.93
N PRO A 111 -12.35 -5.91 -1.27
CA PRO A 111 -12.56 -5.85 0.17
C PRO A 111 -11.26 -5.75 0.97
N ALA A 112 -10.21 -6.46 0.55
CA ALA A 112 -8.90 -6.40 1.21
C ALA A 112 -8.23 -5.02 1.04
N ASN A 113 -8.19 -4.49 -0.19
CA ASN A 113 -7.71 -3.13 -0.46
C ASN A 113 -8.48 -2.08 0.34
N LEU A 114 -9.81 -2.17 0.38
CA LEU A 114 -10.65 -1.21 1.12
C LEU A 114 -10.35 -1.26 2.63
N LYS A 115 -10.10 -2.46 3.17
CA LYS A 115 -9.68 -2.63 4.56
C LYS A 115 -8.31 -1.97 4.82
N GLU A 116 -7.34 -2.17 3.93
CA GLU A 116 -6.01 -1.55 4.04
C GLU A 116 -6.07 -0.03 3.97
N ILE A 117 -6.82 0.53 3.01
CA ILE A 117 -7.09 1.97 2.88
C ILE A 117 -7.66 2.52 4.19
N LYS A 118 -8.69 1.88 4.74
CA LYS A 118 -9.33 2.33 5.99
C LYS A 118 -8.37 2.29 7.19
N ILE A 119 -7.49 1.30 7.24
CA ILE A 119 -6.47 1.20 8.30
C ILE A 119 -5.42 2.30 8.12
N CYS A 120 -4.92 2.52 6.91
CA CYS A 120 -3.92 3.56 6.62
C CYS A 120 -4.49 4.95 6.91
N LYS A 121 -5.71 5.28 6.49
CA LYS A 121 -6.38 6.55 6.82
C LYS A 121 -6.45 6.82 8.33
N ARG A 122 -6.64 5.76 9.14
CA ARG A 122 -6.69 5.88 10.60
C ARG A 122 -5.30 6.05 11.22
N LEU A 123 -4.29 5.34 10.71
CA LEU A 123 -2.93 5.38 11.24
C LEU A 123 -2.13 6.60 10.74
N LEU A 124 -2.45 7.10 9.55
CA LEU A 124 -1.75 8.19 8.84
C LEU A 124 -2.77 9.25 8.38
N PRO A 125 -3.45 9.95 9.30
CA PRO A 125 -4.57 10.84 8.95
C PRO A 125 -4.17 12.04 8.07
N ASN A 126 -2.88 12.41 8.07
CA ASN A 126 -2.33 13.51 7.28
C ASN A 126 -1.81 13.06 5.91
N ALA A 127 -1.71 11.75 5.66
CA ALA A 127 -1.20 11.22 4.41
C ALA A 127 -2.26 11.26 3.32
N ILE A 128 -1.84 11.56 2.10
CA ILE A 128 -2.68 11.43 0.92
C ILE A 128 -2.78 9.94 0.56
N GLU A 129 -3.99 9.46 0.33
CA GLU A 129 -4.28 8.06 0.01
C GLU A 129 -4.61 7.92 -1.49
N ILE A 130 -4.00 6.96 -2.19
CA ILE A 130 -4.09 6.83 -3.65
C ILE A 130 -4.37 5.37 -3.98
N ALA A 131 -5.36 5.12 -4.84
CA ALA A 131 -5.66 3.80 -5.36
C ALA A 131 -5.17 3.69 -6.80
N ALA A 132 -4.23 2.77 -7.06
CA ALA A 132 -3.83 2.37 -8.41
C ALA A 132 -4.69 1.19 -8.88
N PHE A 133 -5.53 1.47 -9.88
CA PHE A 133 -6.40 0.48 -10.47
C PHE A 133 -5.69 -0.33 -11.55
N ILE A 134 -5.92 -1.64 -11.57
CA ILE A 134 -5.31 -2.54 -12.56
C ILE A 134 -6.38 -3.06 -13.53
N ILE A 135 -6.05 -3.06 -14.82
CA ILE A 135 -6.94 -3.53 -15.89
C ILE A 135 -6.78 -5.05 -16.12
N LEU A 136 -5.57 -5.58 -15.99
CA LEU A 136 -5.26 -6.99 -16.25
C LEU A 136 -4.89 -7.71 -14.95
N PHE A 137 -5.72 -8.68 -14.56
CA PHE A 137 -5.53 -9.54 -13.39
C PHE A 137 -4.36 -10.52 -13.57
N GLN A 138 -3.14 -10.05 -13.36
CA GLN A 138 -1.94 -10.89 -13.31
C GLN A 138 -1.06 -10.48 -12.11
N ARG A 139 -1.54 -10.72 -10.88
CA ARG A 139 -0.78 -11.14 -9.67
C ARG A 139 -1.64 -11.01 -8.40
N LYS A 140 -1.46 -11.98 -7.47
CA LYS A 140 -2.27 -12.18 -6.26
C LYS A 140 -1.87 -11.30 -5.06
N THR A 141 -0.88 -10.44 -5.21
CA THR A 141 -0.22 -9.75 -4.07
C THR A 141 -0.66 -8.30 -3.99
N LEU A 142 -1.17 -7.88 -2.83
CA LEU A 142 -1.47 -6.48 -2.50
C LEU A 142 -0.16 -5.73 -2.27
N TYR A 143 -0.05 -4.50 -2.78
CA TYR A 143 1.11 -3.64 -2.52
C TYR A 143 0.64 -2.34 -1.89
N THR A 144 1.21 -2.01 -0.74
CA THR A 144 1.08 -0.69 -0.11
C THR A 144 2.44 0.01 -0.19
N VAL A 145 2.45 1.21 -0.75
CA VAL A 145 3.65 2.03 -0.91
C VAL A 145 3.55 3.25 -0.01
N PHE A 146 4.58 3.53 0.77
CA PHE A 146 4.68 4.73 1.61
C PHE A 146 5.75 5.67 1.04
N LEU A 147 5.40 6.95 0.87
CA LEU A 147 6.32 7.98 0.37
C LEU A 147 6.59 9.00 1.47
N MET A 148 7.87 9.33 1.65
CA MET A 148 8.32 10.35 2.59
C MET A 148 8.36 11.72 1.92
N ASN A 149 8.24 12.80 2.72
CA ASN A 149 8.23 14.22 2.33
C ASN A 149 8.62 14.59 0.89
N GLY A 150 7.73 15.27 0.18
CA GLY A 150 8.01 15.95 -1.07
C GLY A 150 7.33 15.33 -2.27
N ILE A 151 6.42 16.12 -2.86
CA ILE A 151 6.00 16.04 -4.26
C ILE A 151 4.80 15.10 -4.52
N GLN A 152 3.60 15.71 -4.50
CA GLN A 152 2.35 15.14 -5.02
C GLN A 152 2.45 14.68 -6.49
N ASN A 153 3.34 15.28 -7.28
CA ASN A 153 3.55 14.93 -8.70
C ASN A 153 4.35 13.64 -8.92
N ILE A 154 5.21 13.24 -7.98
CA ILE A 154 6.11 12.08 -8.15
C ILE A 154 5.35 10.78 -8.00
N MET A 155 4.25 10.75 -7.27
CA MET A 155 3.51 9.53 -7.04
C MET A 155 2.75 9.01 -8.26
N TYR A 156 2.29 9.91 -9.13
CA TYR A 156 1.81 9.53 -10.47
C TYR A 156 2.96 8.87 -11.24
N ASP A 157 4.14 9.49 -11.26
CA ASP A 157 5.33 8.96 -11.96
C ASP A 157 5.93 7.70 -11.34
N VAL A 158 5.87 7.51 -10.02
CA VAL A 158 6.39 6.34 -9.30
C VAL A 158 5.45 5.15 -9.46
N MET A 159 4.14 5.39 -9.42
CA MET A 159 3.19 4.34 -9.80
C MET A 159 3.41 3.94 -11.27
N VAL A 160 3.63 4.90 -12.18
CA VAL A 160 3.99 4.64 -13.58
C VAL A 160 5.33 3.87 -13.71
N HIS A 161 6.41 4.30 -13.02
CA HIS A 161 7.76 3.71 -13.08
C HIS A 161 7.86 2.32 -12.44
N MET A 162 6.98 1.99 -11.48
CA MET A 162 6.86 0.63 -10.92
C MET A 162 6.14 -0.37 -11.84
N GLY A 163 5.80 0.04 -13.09
CA GLY A 163 5.10 -0.78 -14.07
C GLY A 163 3.59 -0.91 -13.79
N LEU A 164 2.95 0.14 -13.25
CA LEU A 164 1.53 0.15 -12.87
C LEU A 164 0.63 0.95 -13.82
N VAL A 165 1.15 1.49 -14.91
CA VAL A 165 0.37 2.01 -16.04
C VAL A 165 1.05 1.57 -17.33
N ILE A 166 0.30 0.94 -18.23
CA ILE A 166 0.68 0.87 -19.64
C ILE A 166 0.52 2.30 -20.16
N SER A 167 1.64 2.94 -20.50
CA SER A 167 1.71 4.22 -21.22
C SER A 167 0.54 4.41 -22.17
N ILE A 168 -0.17 5.53 -22.07
CA ILE A 168 -0.51 6.31 -23.26
C ILE A 168 -0.36 7.79 -22.92
N LEU A 169 0.73 8.39 -23.41
CA LEU A 169 0.83 9.81 -23.70
C LEU A 169 -0.24 10.17 -24.73
N GLN A 170 -1.16 11.07 -24.39
CA GLN A 170 -1.55 12.23 -25.21
C GLN A 170 -1.95 13.38 -24.28
#